data_AF-J1SYS2-F1
#
_entry.id   AF-J1SYS2-F1
#
_cell.length_a   1.000
_cell.length_b   1.000
_cell.length_c   1.000
_cell.angle_alpha   90.00
_cell.angle_beta   90.00
_cell.angle_gamma   90.00
#
_symmetry.space_group_name_H-M   'P 1'
#
loop_
_entity.id
_entity.type
_entity.pdbx_description
1 polymer ?
#
loop_
_entity_poly.entity_id
_entity_poly.type
_entity_poly.pdbx_seq_one_letter_code
_entity_poly.pdbx_strand_id
1 'polypeptide(L)'
;MASRWPDRWSHVYTVKKYVLVDPTVRYLAHAQRPFRWRDSMAAFRADPHQRRMEQMMVDAFGHGLEDGYVFPIYGRNGILGSLSLGGKPVDLSPAEISLFEAIARKAFWRLLDLQGEAAALETVPITDTQLTRREMEILHYLAEGMTSMEISKHLKISNHTVDWYMNGLQDKLKAKNRQQAVALAFRYGLIT
;
A
#
# COMPACT_ATOMS: atom_id res chain seq x y z
N MET A 1 16.40 -4.69 -2.56
CA MET A 1 16.20 -4.91 -1.11
C MET A 1 17.57 -4.99 -0.46
N ALA A 2 17.92 -4.06 0.43
CA ALA A 2 19.09 -4.20 1.27
C ALA A 2 18.66 -5.01 2.51
N SER A 3 19.12 -6.25 2.63
CA SER A 3 18.79 -7.07 3.79
C SER A 3 20.00 -7.89 4.24
N ARG A 4 20.14 -8.06 5.56
CA ARG A 4 21.06 -9.03 6.17
C ARG A 4 20.20 -10.11 6.81
N TRP A 5 19.93 -11.16 6.05
CA TRP A 5 19.22 -12.33 6.54
C TRP A 5 20.24 -13.31 7.13
N PRO A 6 19.85 -14.14 8.12
CA PRO A 6 20.69 -15.25 8.55
C PRO A 6 21.05 -16.15 7.36
N ASP A 7 22.22 -16.79 7.45
CA ASP A 7 22.70 -17.68 6.40
C ASP A 7 21.65 -18.75 6.07
N ARG A 8 21.47 -19.02 4.78
CA ARG A 8 20.52 -20.00 4.21
C ARG A 8 19.02 -19.66 4.35
N TRP A 9 18.60 -18.76 5.23
CA TRP A 9 17.18 -18.42 5.37
C TRP A 9 16.60 -17.84 4.06
N SER A 10 17.34 -16.96 3.39
CA SER A 10 16.93 -16.40 2.09
C SER A 10 16.68 -17.50 1.04
N HIS A 11 17.54 -18.51 0.99
CA HIS A 11 17.39 -19.65 0.09
C HIS A 11 16.13 -20.47 0.42
N VAL A 12 15.91 -20.81 1.70
CA VAL A 12 14.71 -21.53 2.14
C VAL A 12 13.45 -20.75 1.80
N TYR A 13 13.43 -19.46 2.10
CA TYR A 13 12.30 -18.57 1.84
C TYR A 13 11.94 -18.49 0.35
N THR A 14 12.95 -18.40 -0.52
CA THR A 14 12.75 -18.39 -1.97
C THR A 14 12.28 -19.75 -2.49
N VAL A 15 12.97 -20.85 -2.14
CA VAL A 15 12.65 -22.20 -2.66
C VAL A 15 11.26 -22.65 -2.22
N LYS A 16 10.88 -22.40 -0.96
CA LYS A 16 9.54 -22.72 -0.44
C LYS A 16 8.46 -21.69 -0.85
N LYS A 17 8.84 -20.64 -1.62
CA LYS A 17 7.97 -19.57 -2.11
C LYS A 17 7.16 -18.91 -0.98
N TYR A 18 7.81 -18.65 0.15
CA TYR A 18 7.12 -18.14 1.32
C TYR A 18 6.52 -16.75 1.12
N VAL A 19 7.06 -15.95 0.20
CA VAL A 19 6.47 -14.66 -0.21
C VAL A 19 4.98 -14.71 -0.55
N LEU A 20 4.48 -15.84 -1.08
CA LEU A 20 3.07 -16.00 -1.47
C LEU A 20 2.13 -16.17 -0.27
N VAL A 21 2.66 -16.55 0.88
CA VAL A 21 1.89 -16.84 2.08
C VAL A 21 2.37 -16.07 3.29
N ASP A 22 3.43 -15.28 3.18
CA ASP A 22 4.03 -14.55 4.29
C ASP A 22 2.98 -13.63 4.94
N PRO A 23 2.57 -13.91 6.19
CA PRO A 23 1.55 -13.15 6.88
C PRO A 23 2.00 -11.71 7.12
N THR A 24 3.30 -11.44 7.28
CA THR A 24 3.81 -10.09 7.50
C THR A 24 3.70 -9.24 6.24
N VAL A 25 3.99 -9.81 5.07
CA VAL A 25 3.83 -9.15 3.78
C VAL A 25 2.36 -8.91 3.46
N ARG A 26 1.49 -9.90 3.72
CA ARG A 26 0.04 -9.77 3.51
C ARG A 26 -0.58 -8.76 4.46
N TYR A 27 -0.18 -8.77 5.73
CA TYR A 27 -0.68 -7.83 6.74
C TYR A 27 -0.23 -6.39 6.47
N LEU A 28 0.92 -6.20 5.82
CA LEU A 28 1.43 -4.87 5.46
C LEU A 28 0.40 -4.03 4.71
N ALA A 29 -0.38 -4.66 3.81
CA ALA A 29 -1.45 -4.01 3.04
C ALA A 29 -2.61 -3.47 3.91
N HIS A 30 -2.77 -3.99 5.13
CA HIS A 30 -3.83 -3.61 6.07
C HIS A 30 -3.32 -2.82 7.27
N ALA A 31 -2.03 -2.92 7.57
CA ALA A 31 -1.41 -2.17 8.65
C ALA A 31 -1.52 -0.67 8.36
N GLN A 32 -1.61 0.13 9.43
CA GLN A 32 -1.41 1.59 9.38
C GLN A 32 -0.31 2.05 10.35
N ARG A 33 0.22 1.12 11.15
CA ARG A 33 1.20 1.34 12.20
C ARG A 33 2.22 0.21 12.19
N PRO A 34 3.42 0.41 12.77
CA PRO A 34 4.32 -0.70 13.04
C PRO A 34 3.62 -1.82 13.79
N PHE A 35 3.94 -3.06 13.44
CA PHE A 35 3.32 -4.25 14.02
C PHE A 35 4.35 -5.34 14.24
N ARG A 36 4.04 -6.26 15.15
CA ARG A 36 4.88 -7.42 15.44
C ARG A 36 4.44 -8.60 14.59
N TRP A 37 5.36 -9.49 14.23
CA TRP A 37 5.05 -10.64 13.35
C TRP A 37 3.89 -11.49 13.89
N ARG A 38 3.81 -11.69 15.21
CA ARG A 38 2.71 -12.42 15.86
C ARG A 38 1.32 -11.80 15.64
N ASP A 39 1.24 -10.48 15.47
CA ASP A 39 -0.03 -9.78 15.25
C ASP A 39 -0.57 -10.12 13.86
N SER A 40 0.33 -10.24 12.87
CA SER A 40 -0.02 -10.69 11.52
C SER A 40 -0.55 -12.14 11.50
N MET A 41 0.04 -13.03 12.30
CA MET A 41 -0.43 -14.40 12.45
C MET A 41 -1.84 -14.45 13.06
N ALA A 42 -2.11 -13.61 14.06
CA ALA A 42 -3.42 -13.54 14.69
C ALA A 42 -4.52 -13.07 13.71
N ALA A 43 -4.18 -12.19 12.77
CA ALA A 43 -5.12 -11.69 11.77
C ALA A 43 -5.56 -12.74 10.74
N PHE A 44 -4.74 -13.76 10.48
CA PHE A 44 -4.98 -14.77 9.43
C PHE A 44 -5.32 -16.17 9.98
N ARG A 45 -5.89 -16.26 11.19
CA ARG A 45 -6.26 -17.55 11.81
C ARG A 45 -7.25 -18.38 11.01
N ALA A 46 -8.15 -17.74 10.26
CA ALA A 46 -9.14 -18.41 9.41
C ALA A 46 -8.68 -18.53 7.94
N ASP A 47 -7.45 -18.14 7.62
CA ASP A 47 -6.95 -18.16 6.25
C ASP A 47 -6.66 -19.60 5.79
N PRO A 48 -7.03 -20.00 4.56
CA PRO A 48 -6.74 -21.34 4.04
C PRO A 48 -5.24 -21.70 4.06
N HIS A 49 -4.35 -20.71 4.07
CA HIS A 49 -2.91 -20.90 4.10
C HIS A 49 -2.30 -20.83 5.51
N GLN A 50 -3.10 -20.73 6.58
CA GLN A 50 -2.61 -20.63 7.97
C GLN A 50 -1.54 -21.66 8.31
N ARG A 51 -1.74 -22.94 8.00
CA ARG A 51 -0.74 -23.99 8.28
C ARG A 51 0.60 -23.75 7.60
N ARG A 52 0.58 -23.15 6.40
CA ARG A 52 1.81 -22.83 5.66
C ARG A 52 2.49 -21.59 6.23
N MET A 53 1.71 -20.63 6.76
CA MET A 53 2.24 -19.49 7.52
C MET A 53 2.93 -19.98 8.80
N GLU A 54 2.30 -20.88 9.55
CA GLU A 54 2.88 -21.48 10.76
C GLU A 54 4.18 -22.23 10.44
N GLN A 55 4.19 -23.03 9.38
CA GLN A 55 5.42 -23.69 8.92
C GLN A 55 6.53 -22.71 8.56
N MET A 56 6.19 -21.58 7.92
CA MET A 56 7.17 -20.52 7.64
C MET A 56 7.76 -19.97 8.93
N MET A 57 6.95 -19.70 9.95
CA MET A 57 7.42 -19.19 11.24
C MET A 57 8.32 -20.21 11.95
N VAL A 58 7.98 -21.50 11.91
CA VAL A 58 8.82 -22.58 12.46
C VAL A 58 10.16 -22.68 11.73
N ASP A 59 10.16 -22.60 10.40
CA ASP A 59 11.41 -22.62 9.64
C ASP A 59 12.27 -21.38 9.93
N ALA A 60 11.64 -20.20 10.04
CA ALA A 60 12.31 -18.95 10.38
C ALA A 60 12.96 -19.04 11.77
N PHE A 61 12.22 -19.59 12.75
CA PHE A 61 12.72 -19.86 14.10
C PHE A 61 13.97 -20.75 14.07
N GLY A 62 13.97 -21.82 13.26
CA GLY A 62 15.12 -22.70 13.08
C GLY A 62 16.38 -22.01 12.51
N HIS A 63 16.24 -20.81 11.97
CA HIS A 63 17.33 -19.96 11.48
C HIS A 63 17.60 -18.73 12.37
N GLY A 64 17.05 -18.71 13.60
CA GLY A 64 17.26 -17.62 14.57
C GLY A 64 16.35 -16.41 14.40
N LEU A 65 15.30 -16.51 13.57
CA LEU A 65 14.27 -15.48 13.40
C LEU A 65 13.01 -15.91 14.16
N GLU A 66 13.05 -15.72 15.46
CA GLU A 66 12.00 -16.17 16.37
C GLU A 66 10.85 -15.17 16.44
N ASP A 67 11.15 -13.89 16.30
CA ASP A 67 10.19 -12.79 16.39
C ASP A 67 10.70 -11.55 15.65
N GLY A 68 9.85 -10.54 15.50
CA GLY A 68 10.26 -9.31 14.86
C GLY A 68 9.15 -8.28 14.70
N TYR A 69 9.57 -7.11 14.24
CA TYR A 69 8.72 -5.97 13.95
C TYR A 69 8.83 -5.58 12.48
N VAL A 70 7.72 -5.09 11.94
CA VAL A 70 7.66 -4.49 10.63
C VAL A 70 7.23 -3.03 10.77
N PHE A 71 8.01 -2.15 10.17
CA PHE A 71 7.80 -0.71 10.14
C PHE A 71 7.43 -0.31 8.71
N PRO A 72 6.12 -0.19 8.38
CA PRO A 72 5.68 0.22 7.07
C PRO A 72 6.07 1.66 6.76
N ILE A 73 6.33 1.94 5.48
CA ILE A 73 6.68 3.27 4.98
C ILE A 73 5.66 3.65 3.93
N TYR A 74 4.78 4.58 4.29
CA TYR A 74 3.73 5.08 3.41
C TYR A 74 4.20 6.32 2.68
N GLY A 75 3.86 6.35 1.40
CA GLY A 75 3.80 7.55 0.59
C GLY A 75 2.35 7.96 0.36
N ARG A 76 2.16 8.93 -0.53
CA ARG A 76 0.82 9.47 -0.84
C ARG A 76 -0.14 8.43 -1.43
N ASN A 77 0.39 7.45 -2.17
CA ASN A 77 -0.39 6.45 -2.90
C ASN A 77 -0.39 5.06 -2.24
N GLY A 78 -0.09 5.00 -0.93
CA GLY A 78 -0.02 3.74 -0.18
C GLY A 78 1.42 3.37 0.21
N ILE A 79 1.68 2.07 0.33
CA ILE A 79 2.95 1.56 0.85
C ILE A 79 4.05 1.71 -0.21
N LEU A 80 5.13 2.41 0.16
CA LEU A 80 6.36 2.51 -0.64
C LEU A 80 7.35 1.40 -0.32
N GLY A 81 7.31 0.91 0.92
CA GLY A 81 8.19 -0.15 1.39
C GLY A 81 8.01 -0.39 2.88
N SER A 82 8.96 -1.12 3.44
CA SER A 82 9.02 -1.36 4.89
C SER A 82 10.44 -1.63 5.34
N LEU A 83 10.70 -1.37 6.63
CA LEU A 83 11.82 -1.95 7.34
C LEU A 83 11.30 -3.14 8.15
N SER A 84 11.97 -4.28 8.08
CA SER A 84 11.68 -5.43 8.92
C SER A 84 12.90 -5.76 9.79
N LEU A 85 12.67 -5.89 11.10
CA LEU A 85 13.68 -6.29 12.07
C LEU A 85 13.26 -7.63 12.66
N GLY A 86 14.10 -8.65 12.52
CA GLY A 86 13.81 -10.00 12.96
C GLY A 86 15.00 -10.62 13.70
N GLY A 87 14.71 -11.45 14.69
CA GLY A 87 15.73 -12.11 15.50
C GLY A 87 15.14 -12.73 16.75
N LYS A 88 15.87 -12.62 17.86
CA LYS A 88 15.37 -13.04 19.17
C LYS A 88 14.22 -12.15 19.64
N PRO A 89 13.28 -12.66 20.47
CA PRO A 89 12.19 -11.86 20.99
C PRO A 89 12.70 -10.70 21.86
N VAL A 90 12.26 -9.50 21.51
CA VAL A 90 12.51 -8.27 22.27
C VAL A 90 11.19 -7.51 22.34
N ASP A 91 10.81 -7.06 23.52
CA ASP A 91 9.62 -6.23 23.70
C ASP A 91 10.03 -4.76 23.62
N LEU A 92 9.55 -4.06 22.58
CA LEU A 92 9.77 -2.64 22.41
C LEU A 92 8.68 -1.83 23.13
N SER A 93 9.10 -0.82 23.89
CA SER A 93 8.21 0.20 24.42
C SER A 93 7.61 1.07 23.29
N PRO A 94 6.50 1.78 23.54
CA PRO A 94 5.92 2.70 22.55
C PRO A 94 6.90 3.77 22.03
N ALA A 95 7.82 4.23 22.89
CA ALA A 95 8.85 5.20 22.53
C ALA A 95 9.89 4.59 21.57
N GLU A 96 10.32 3.35 21.83
CA GLU A 96 11.25 2.64 20.95
C GLU A 96 10.60 2.31 19.60
N ILE A 97 9.33 1.89 19.58
CA ILE A 97 8.59 1.68 18.33
C ILE A 97 8.57 2.96 17.50
N SER A 98 8.26 4.10 18.13
CA SER A 98 8.23 5.41 17.46
C SER A 98 9.62 5.81 16.93
N LEU A 99 10.67 5.54 17.69
CA LEU A 99 12.05 5.79 17.27
C LEU A 99 12.43 4.94 16.06
N PHE A 100 12.14 3.63 16.09
CA PHE A 100 12.42 2.73 14.97
C PHE A 100 11.60 3.10 13.72
N GLU A 101 10.36 3.56 13.88
CA GLU A 101 9.56 4.06 12.75
C GLU A 101 10.22 5.29 12.10
N ALA A 102 10.70 6.24 12.91
CA ALA A 102 11.40 7.42 12.40
C ALA A 102 12.72 7.03 11.70
N ILE A 103 13.48 6.09 12.27
CA ILE A 103 14.70 5.56 11.67
C ILE A 103 14.40 4.85 10.35
N ALA A 104 13.38 3.98 10.31
CA ALA A 104 12.97 3.25 9.12
C ALA A 104 12.66 4.22 7.97
N ARG A 105 11.84 5.23 8.25
CA ARG A 105 11.48 6.26 7.28
C ARG A 105 12.70 7.02 6.78
N LYS A 106 13.57 7.50 7.68
CA LYS A 106 14.78 8.25 7.32
C LYS A 106 15.76 7.40 6.52
N ALA A 107 15.99 6.14 6.92
CA ALA A 107 16.90 5.22 6.25
C ALA A 107 16.41 4.86 4.84
N PHE A 108 15.10 4.64 4.68
CA PHE A 108 14.50 4.33 3.38
C PHE A 108 14.65 5.48 2.38
N TRP A 109 14.27 6.69 2.76
CA TRP A 109 14.43 7.86 1.87
C TRP A 109 15.89 8.13 1.57
N ARG A 110 16.78 8.01 2.56
CA ARG A 110 18.21 8.16 2.33
C ARG A 110 18.76 7.11 1.35
N LEU A 111 18.28 5.87 1.41
CA LEU A 111 18.68 4.83 0.47
C LEU A 111 18.21 5.17 -0.95
N LEU A 112 16.96 5.59 -1.10
CA LEU A 112 16.41 6.01 -2.39
C LEU A 112 17.14 7.21 -2.99
N ASP A 113 17.53 8.19 -2.17
CA ASP A 113 18.34 9.34 -2.60
C ASP A 113 19.68 8.86 -3.18
N LEU A 114 20.36 7.94 -2.47
CA LEU A 114 21.64 7.40 -2.88
C LEU A 114 21.54 6.54 -4.15
N GLN A 115 20.37 5.95 -4.41
CA GLN A 115 20.09 5.20 -5.63
C GLN A 115 19.61 6.09 -6.79
N GLY A 116 19.32 7.37 -6.54
CA GLY A 116 18.73 8.27 -7.53
C GLY A 116 17.27 7.98 -7.86
N GLU A 117 16.59 7.20 -7.00
CA GLU A 117 15.20 6.74 -7.21
C GLU A 117 14.17 7.56 -6.42
N ALA A 118 14.62 8.36 -5.43
CA ALA A 118 13.73 9.17 -4.59
C ALA A 118 12.83 10.09 -5.42
N ALA A 119 13.40 10.78 -6.41
CA ALA A 119 12.67 11.69 -7.28
C ALA A 119 11.49 11.00 -7.98
N ALA A 120 11.63 9.75 -8.44
CA ALA A 120 10.56 9.04 -9.12
C ALA A 120 9.35 8.74 -8.20
N LEU A 121 9.61 8.56 -6.90
CA LEU A 121 8.57 8.31 -5.88
C LEU A 121 7.97 9.60 -5.33
N GLU A 122 8.72 10.70 -5.38
CA GLU A 122 8.25 12.04 -5.00
C GLU A 122 7.52 12.76 -6.13
N THR A 123 7.83 12.43 -7.39
CA THR A 123 7.13 12.98 -8.56
C THR A 123 5.74 12.36 -8.66
N VAL A 124 4.78 12.93 -7.94
CA VAL A 124 3.40 12.90 -8.40
C VAL A 124 3.36 13.81 -9.62
N PRO A 125 2.88 13.34 -10.79
CA PRO A 125 2.57 14.27 -11.87
C PRO A 125 1.54 15.24 -11.31
N ILE A 126 1.97 16.47 -11.01
CA ILE A 126 1.03 17.56 -10.73
C ILE A 126 0.32 17.74 -12.05
N THR A 127 -0.88 17.20 -12.12
CA THR A 127 -1.69 17.32 -13.32
C THR A 127 -2.21 18.75 -13.33
N ASP A 128 -1.81 19.55 -14.31
CA ASP A 128 -2.41 20.88 -14.56
C ASP A 128 -3.80 20.74 -15.21
N THR A 129 -4.43 19.59 -15.00
CA THR A 129 -5.74 19.26 -15.55
C THR A 129 -6.77 20.08 -14.79
N GLN A 130 -7.18 21.19 -15.39
CA GLN A 130 -8.26 22.01 -14.86
C GLN A 130 -9.60 21.31 -15.05
N LEU A 131 -10.02 20.61 -13.99
CA LEU A 131 -11.38 20.12 -13.85
C LEU A 131 -12.27 21.26 -13.38
N THR A 132 -13.40 21.42 -14.05
CA THR A 132 -14.46 22.31 -13.59
C THR A 132 -15.04 21.79 -12.28
N ARG A 133 -15.69 22.66 -11.51
CA ARG A 133 -16.40 22.28 -10.29
C ARG A 133 -17.34 21.08 -10.52
N ARG A 134 -18.04 21.06 -11.65
CA ARG A 134 -19.04 20.01 -11.95
C ARG A 134 -18.40 18.68 -12.30
N GLU A 135 -17.28 18.69 -13.02
CA GLU A 135 -16.47 17.50 -13.27
C GLU A 135 -15.91 16.92 -11.97
N MET A 136 -15.46 17.76 -11.04
CA MET A 136 -15.01 17.31 -9.70
C MET A 136 -16.13 16.66 -8.89
N GLU A 137 -17.32 17.29 -8.83
CA GLU A 137 -18.49 16.71 -8.14
C GLU A 137 -18.84 15.33 -8.70
N ILE A 138 -18.89 15.22 -10.03
CA ILE A 138 -19.21 13.98 -10.73
C ILE A 138 -18.13 12.91 -10.51
N LEU A 139 -16.85 13.28 -10.52
CA LEU A 139 -15.72 12.38 -10.27
C LEU A 139 -15.77 11.81 -8.85
N HIS A 140 -16.20 12.59 -7.86
CA HIS A 140 -16.36 12.15 -6.48
C HIS A 140 -17.45 11.08 -6.35
N TYR A 141 -18.64 11.33 -6.89
CA TYR A 141 -19.71 10.32 -6.87
C TYR A 141 -19.35 9.05 -7.66
N LEU A 142 -18.61 9.20 -8.75
CA LEU A 142 -18.10 8.05 -9.50
C LEU A 142 -17.13 7.21 -8.65
N ALA A 143 -16.28 7.86 -7.85
CA ALA A 143 -15.36 7.18 -6.95
C ALA A 143 -16.07 6.44 -5.80
N GLU A 144 -17.25 6.93 -5.38
CA GLU A 144 -18.15 6.24 -4.44
C GLU A 144 -18.89 5.05 -5.07
N GLY A 145 -18.73 4.82 -6.38
CA GLY A 145 -19.35 3.71 -7.10
C GLY A 145 -20.74 4.01 -7.66
N MET A 146 -21.18 5.27 -7.66
CA MET A 146 -22.48 5.64 -8.19
C MET A 146 -22.55 5.49 -9.72
N THR A 147 -23.71 5.05 -10.20
CA THR A 147 -24.04 4.98 -11.62
C THR A 147 -24.42 6.35 -12.20
N SER A 148 -24.34 6.52 -13.53
CA SER A 148 -24.78 7.78 -14.18
C SER A 148 -26.22 8.16 -13.80
N MET A 149 -27.08 7.17 -13.55
CA MET A 149 -28.47 7.39 -13.12
C MET A 149 -28.59 7.90 -11.69
N GLU A 150 -27.76 7.41 -10.77
CA GLU A 150 -27.76 7.88 -9.38
C GLU A 150 -27.14 9.28 -9.31
N ILE A 151 -26.05 9.51 -10.05
CA ILE A 151 -25.40 10.82 -10.16
C ILE A 151 -26.38 11.84 -10.73
N SER A 152 -27.10 11.50 -11.80
CA SER A 152 -28.03 12.42 -12.45
C SER A 152 -29.17 12.85 -11.51
N LYS A 153 -29.71 11.91 -10.72
CA LYS A 153 -30.70 12.19 -9.67
C LYS A 153 -30.11 13.08 -8.58
N HIS A 154 -28.93 12.75 -8.08
CA HIS A 154 -28.28 13.51 -7.00
C HIS A 154 -27.95 14.94 -7.42
N LEU A 155 -27.51 15.11 -8.66
CA LEU A 155 -27.09 16.39 -9.23
C LEU A 155 -28.22 17.16 -9.92
N LYS A 156 -29.42 16.57 -10.03
CA LYS A 156 -30.60 17.12 -10.72
C LYS A 156 -30.29 17.53 -12.18
N ILE A 157 -29.60 16.66 -12.91
CA ILE A 157 -29.27 16.80 -14.34
C ILE A 157 -29.68 15.54 -15.11
N SER A 158 -29.57 15.53 -16.44
CA SER A 158 -29.88 14.34 -17.24
C SER A 158 -28.74 13.31 -17.21
N ASN A 159 -29.05 12.02 -17.43
CA ASN A 159 -28.02 10.98 -17.61
C ASN A 159 -27.04 11.36 -18.74
N HIS A 160 -27.57 11.88 -19.85
CA HIS A 160 -26.76 12.36 -20.97
C HIS A 160 -25.78 13.47 -20.55
N THR A 161 -26.20 14.38 -19.67
CA THR A 161 -25.32 15.42 -19.13
C THR A 161 -24.22 14.84 -18.26
N VAL A 162 -24.52 13.81 -17.44
CA VAL A 162 -23.48 13.10 -16.67
C VAL A 162 -22.48 12.42 -17.61
N ASP A 163 -22.96 11.71 -18.63
CA ASP A 163 -22.10 11.03 -19.59
C ASP A 163 -21.25 12.02 -20.42
N TRP A 164 -21.77 13.22 -20.69
CA TRP A 164 -20.99 14.31 -21.30
C TRP A 164 -19.82 14.76 -20.40
N TYR A 165 -20.08 14.99 -19.10
CA TYR A 165 -19.00 15.29 -18.15
C TYR A 165 -18.02 14.12 -17.97
N MET A 166 -18.50 12.88 -18.02
CA MET A 166 -17.65 11.68 -17.99
C MET A 166 -16.69 11.61 -19.17
N ASN A 167 -17.13 12.00 -20.37
CA ASN A 167 -16.27 12.04 -21.55
C ASN A 167 -15.22 13.14 -21.40
N GLY A 168 -15.63 14.33 -20.94
CA GLY A 168 -14.70 15.41 -20.63
C GLY A 168 -13.63 15.03 -19.61
N LEU A 169 -14.04 14.35 -18.52
CA LEU A 169 -13.12 13.80 -17.51
C LEU A 169 -12.13 12.80 -18.11
N GLN A 170 -12.61 11.87 -18.94
CA GLN A 170 -11.75 10.86 -19.57
C GLN A 170 -10.72 11.50 -20.51
N ASP A 171 -11.13 12.47 -21.33
CA ASP A 171 -10.21 13.20 -22.21
C ASP A 171 -9.16 13.96 -21.41
N LYS A 172 -9.60 14.72 -20.40
CA LYS A 172 -8.75 15.55 -19.53
C LYS A 172 -7.75 14.73 -18.72
N LEU A 173 -8.14 13.53 -18.28
CA LEU A 173 -7.28 12.62 -17.52
C LEU A 173 -6.50 11.65 -18.43
N LYS A 174 -6.78 11.63 -19.75
CA LYS A 174 -6.27 10.62 -20.70
C LYS A 174 -6.61 9.19 -20.28
N ALA A 175 -7.83 8.99 -19.77
CA ALA A 175 -8.35 7.69 -19.37
C ALA A 175 -9.06 7.00 -20.54
N LYS A 176 -8.94 5.67 -20.64
CA LYS A 176 -9.63 4.85 -21.65
C LYS A 176 -11.07 4.50 -21.26
N ASN A 177 -11.39 4.57 -19.98
CA ASN A 177 -12.71 4.27 -19.44
C ASN A 177 -12.89 4.94 -18.08
N ARG A 178 -14.13 4.93 -17.58
CA ARG A 178 -14.51 5.51 -16.28
C ARG A 178 -13.72 4.95 -15.10
N GLN A 179 -13.42 3.65 -15.10
CA GLN A 179 -12.66 3.00 -14.01
C GLN A 179 -11.21 3.49 -14.00
N GLN A 180 -10.60 3.62 -15.17
CA GLN A 180 -9.28 4.21 -15.30
C GLN A 180 -9.31 5.69 -14.91
N ALA A 181 -10.35 6.46 -15.25
CA ALA A 181 -10.48 7.85 -14.82
C ALA A 181 -10.45 7.98 -13.29
N VAL A 182 -11.18 7.12 -12.57
CA VAL A 182 -11.13 7.05 -11.10
C VAL A 182 -9.73 6.68 -10.60
N ALA A 183 -9.10 5.64 -11.17
CA ALA A 183 -7.77 5.22 -10.74
C ALA A 183 -6.70 6.32 -10.95
N LEU A 184 -6.80 7.05 -12.06
CA LEU A 184 -5.95 8.21 -12.36
C LEU A 184 -6.22 9.37 -11.42
N ALA A 185 -7.48 9.62 -11.07
CA ALA A 185 -7.85 10.67 -10.15
C ALA A 185 -7.28 10.43 -8.74
N PHE A 186 -7.31 9.20 -8.23
CA PHE A 186 -6.59 8.84 -6.99
C PHE A 186 -5.08 9.04 -7.14
N ARG A 187 -4.49 8.55 -8.25
CA ARG A 187 -3.04 8.63 -8.47
C ARG A 187 -2.51 10.06 -8.59
N TYR A 188 -3.31 10.98 -9.14
CA TYR A 188 -2.99 12.41 -9.22
C TYR A 188 -3.41 13.20 -7.97
N GLY A 189 -4.06 12.55 -7.00
CA GLY A 189 -4.52 13.20 -5.77
C GLY A 189 -5.66 14.19 -5.97
N LEU A 190 -6.50 13.98 -7.01
CA LEU A 190 -7.72 14.76 -7.25
C LEU A 190 -8.87 14.31 -6.33
N ILE A 191 -8.81 13.07 -5.86
CA ILE A 191 -9.74 12.43 -4.90
C ILE A 191 -8.92 11.54 -3.93
N THR A 192 -9.49 11.22 -2.77
CA THR A 192 -8.83 10.51 -1.64
C THR A 192 -9.65 9.34 -1.13
#